data_AF-A0A4Q2YE10-F1
#
_entry.id   AF-A0A4Q2YE10-F1
#
_cell.length_a   1.000
_cell.length_b   1.000
_cell.length_c   1.000
_cell.angle_alpha   90.00
_cell.angle_beta   90.00
_cell.angle_gamma   90.00
#
_symmetry.space_group_name_H-M   'P 1'
#
loop_
_entity.id
_entity.type
_entity.pdbx_description
1 polymer ?
#
loop_
_entity_poly.entity_id
_entity_poly.type
_entity_poly.pdbx_seq_one_letter_code
_entity_poly.pdbx_strand_id
1 'polypeptide(L)'
;ADQVALINRLQGLLIGLMGQLACLPEDMELYEEKKYAAITAADLEWVTAEAKRYEAMGVRFTGWAIPGSEGSLARAGLDFARAVTRRAERGVLALHESGEPVPEVVRLFFNRLSDLLWILARVSRD
;
A
#
# COMPACT_ATOMS: atom_id res chain seq x y z
N ALA A 1 15.75 -8.30 -7.00
CA ALA A 1 14.77 -9.10 -7.77
C ALA A 1 13.45 -9.25 -7.00
N ASP A 2 13.46 -9.78 -5.78
CA ASP A 2 12.24 -9.99 -4.96
C ASP A 2 11.46 -8.68 -4.68
N GLN A 3 12.14 -7.62 -4.22
CA GLN A 3 11.50 -6.32 -3.96
C GLN A 3 10.89 -5.67 -5.21
N VAL A 4 11.51 -5.82 -6.38
CA VAL A 4 10.98 -5.29 -7.65
C VAL A 4 9.69 -6.01 -8.03
N ALA A 5 9.66 -7.34 -7.92
CA ALA A 5 8.46 -8.12 -8.18
C ALA A 5 7.33 -7.77 -7.20
N LEU A 6 7.66 -7.61 -5.91
CA LEU A 6 6.71 -7.15 -4.90
C LEU A 6 6.14 -5.77 -5.24
N ILE A 7 6.99 -4.80 -5.59
CA ILE A 7 6.56 -3.45 -5.95
C ILE A 7 5.66 -3.50 -7.20
N ASN A 8 6.02 -4.28 -8.22
CA ASN A 8 5.19 -4.43 -9.42
C ASN A 8 3.81 -5.01 -9.09
N ARG A 9 3.74 -5.99 -8.18
CA ARG A 9 2.45 -6.53 -7.71
C ARG A 9 1.63 -5.46 -6.97
N LEU A 10 2.26 -4.68 -6.09
CA LEU A 10 1.59 -3.56 -5.41
C LEU A 10 1.04 -2.53 -6.41
N GLN A 11 1.81 -2.19 -7.44
CA GLN A 11 1.34 -1.28 -8.50
C GLN A 11 0.13 -1.85 -9.23
N GLY A 12 0.12 -3.16 -9.54
CA GLY A 12 -1.04 -3.83 -10.15
C GLY A 12 -2.30 -3.72 -9.29
N LEU A 13 -2.18 -3.91 -7.97
CA LEU A 13 -3.30 -3.72 -7.04
C LEU A 13 -3.79 -2.27 -6.99
N LEU A 14 -2.87 -1.30 -6.96
CA LEU A 14 -3.21 0.12 -6.97
C LEU A 14 -3.87 0.56 -8.28
N ILE A 15 -3.49 -0.03 -9.42
CA ILE A 15 -4.16 0.22 -10.71
C ILE A 15 -5.59 -0.34 -10.68
N GLY A 16 -5.80 -1.54 -10.15
CA GLY A 16 -7.16 -2.10 -9.96
C GLY A 16 -8.01 -1.21 -9.06
N LEU A 17 -7.43 -0.77 -7.93
CA LEU A 17 -8.09 0.14 -6.98
C LEU A 17 -8.60 1.44 -7.63
N MET A 18 -7.91 1.97 -8.66
CA MET A 18 -8.39 3.17 -9.37
C MET A 18 -9.80 2.98 -9.93
N GLY A 19 -10.06 1.82 -10.54
CA GLY A 19 -11.40 1.48 -11.03
C GLY A 19 -12.39 1.27 -9.90
N GLN A 20 -11.98 0.61 -8.82
CA GLN A 20 -12.83 0.34 -7.67
C GLN A 20 -13.32 1.63 -6.99
N LEU A 21 -12.45 2.63 -6.81
CA LEU A 21 -12.81 3.91 -6.20
C LEU A 21 -13.54 4.87 -7.15
N ALA A 22 -13.42 4.67 -8.46
CA ALA A 22 -14.09 5.48 -9.48
C ALA A 22 -15.45 4.90 -9.92
N CYS A 23 -15.79 3.69 -9.47
CA CYS A 23 -17.07 3.06 -9.78
C CYS A 23 -18.20 3.74 -9.01
N LEU A 24 -19.26 4.14 -9.71
CA LEU A 24 -20.46 4.68 -9.09
C LEU A 24 -21.22 3.56 -8.35
N PRO A 25 -21.92 3.86 -7.24
CA PRO A 25 -22.68 2.87 -6.48
C PRO A 25 -23.68 2.07 -7.34
N GLU A 26 -24.35 2.75 -8.28
CA GLU A 26 -25.30 2.14 -9.22
C GLU A 26 -24.68 1.15 -10.23
N ASP A 27 -23.38 1.24 -10.48
CA ASP A 27 -22.65 0.39 -11.43
C ASP A 27 -21.94 -0.79 -10.75
N MET A 28 -22.01 -0.90 -9.42
CA MET A 28 -21.26 -1.91 -8.65
C MET A 28 -21.61 -3.35 -9.00
N GLU A 29 -22.90 -3.65 -9.26
CA GLU A 29 -23.31 -5.01 -9.66
C GLU A 29 -22.66 -5.41 -10.99
N LEU A 30 -22.62 -4.49 -11.96
CA LEU A 30 -21.96 -4.71 -13.24
C LEU A 30 -20.45 -4.84 -13.06
N TYR A 31 -19.87 -4.03 -12.17
CA TYR A 31 -18.44 -4.08 -11.86
C TYR A 31 -18.02 -5.46 -11.33
N GLU A 32 -18.83 -6.03 -10.44
CA GLU A 32 -18.65 -7.38 -9.90
C GLU A 32 -18.87 -8.47 -10.96
N GLU A 33 -19.92 -8.34 -11.80
CA GLU A 33 -20.19 -9.27 -12.90
C GLU A 33 -19.01 -9.35 -13.89
N LYS A 34 -18.43 -8.19 -14.24
CA LYS A 34 -17.28 -8.08 -15.15
C LYS A 34 -15.96 -8.48 -14.50
N LYS A 35 -15.95 -8.75 -13.19
CA LYS A 35 -14.77 -9.19 -12.42
C LYS A 35 -13.59 -8.23 -12.59
N TYR A 36 -13.87 -6.92 -12.60
CA TYR A 36 -12.81 -5.94 -12.61
C TYR A 36 -11.97 -6.04 -11.34
N ALA A 37 -10.69 -5.68 -11.44
CA ALA A 37 -9.74 -5.82 -10.35
C ALA A 37 -10.11 -4.88 -9.20
N ALA A 38 -10.16 -5.42 -7.98
CA ALA A 38 -10.45 -4.68 -6.76
C ALA A 38 -9.51 -5.17 -5.65
N ILE A 39 -9.25 -4.31 -4.66
CA ILE A 39 -8.54 -4.75 -3.45
C ILE A 39 -9.48 -5.62 -2.62
N THR A 40 -8.99 -6.81 -2.26
CA THR A 40 -9.74 -7.81 -1.50
C THR A 40 -9.13 -8.06 -0.13
N ALA A 41 -9.82 -8.82 0.72
CA ALA A 41 -9.31 -9.24 2.03
C ALA A 41 -8.01 -10.07 1.88
N ALA A 42 -7.91 -10.88 0.84
CA ALA A 42 -6.71 -11.66 0.54
C ALA A 42 -5.50 -10.77 0.22
N ASP A 43 -5.72 -9.61 -0.42
CA ASP A 43 -4.64 -8.65 -0.70
C ASP A 43 -4.17 -7.94 0.57
N LEU A 44 -5.09 -7.62 1.49
CA LEU A 44 -4.76 -7.07 2.81
C LEU A 44 -3.96 -8.07 3.65
N GLU A 45 -4.38 -9.33 3.68
CA GLU A 45 -3.65 -10.41 4.35
C GLU A 45 -2.26 -10.59 3.75
N TRP A 46 -2.17 -10.58 2.41
CA TRP A 46 -0.89 -10.70 1.71
C TRP A 46 0.06 -9.54 2.02
N VAL A 47 -0.37 -8.28 1.94
CA VAL A 47 0.49 -7.12 2.29
C VAL A 47 0.95 -7.19 3.75
N THR A 48 0.07 -7.62 4.65
CA THR A 48 0.40 -7.82 6.06
C THR A 48 1.44 -8.94 6.25
N ALA A 49 1.31 -10.03 5.50
CA ALA A 49 2.26 -11.13 5.52
C ALA A 49 3.64 -10.72 4.97
N GLU A 50 3.69 -9.96 3.87
CA GLU A 50 4.94 -9.43 3.34
C GLU A 50 5.62 -8.49 4.35
N ALA A 51 4.87 -7.60 5.02
CA ALA A 51 5.42 -6.72 6.05
C ALA A 51 6.13 -7.54 7.14
N LYS A 52 5.45 -8.57 7.68
CA LYS A 52 6.04 -9.48 8.68
C LYS A 52 7.25 -10.24 8.15
N ARG A 53 7.20 -10.71 6.89
CA ARG A 53 8.31 -11.44 6.26
C ARG A 53 9.58 -10.59 6.19
N TYR A 54 9.45 -9.34 5.76
CA TYR A 54 10.61 -8.43 5.68
C TYR A 54 11.05 -7.93 7.06
N GLU A 55 10.12 -7.70 7.99
CA GLU A 55 10.46 -7.34 9.36
C GLU A 55 11.36 -8.40 10.03
N ALA A 56 11.04 -9.68 9.79
CA ALA A 56 11.80 -10.83 10.28
C ALA A 56 13.24 -10.91 9.72
N MET A 57 13.58 -10.16 8.66
CA MET A 57 14.95 -10.09 8.12
C MET A 57 15.87 -9.22 8.99
N GLY A 58 15.34 -8.55 10.01
CA GLY A 58 16.12 -7.78 10.99
C GLY A 58 16.16 -6.29 10.67
N VAL A 59 15.04 -5.62 10.90
CA VAL A 59 14.98 -4.15 10.89
C VAL A 59 15.76 -3.61 12.10
N ARG A 60 16.84 -2.87 11.85
CA ARG A 60 17.63 -2.19 12.90
C ARG A 60 17.58 -0.69 12.68
N PHE A 61 17.22 0.06 13.72
CA PHE A 61 17.27 1.52 13.73
C PHE A 61 17.60 2.01 15.13
N THR A 62 18.47 3.01 15.23
CA THR A 62 18.82 3.68 16.50
C THR A 62 18.22 5.09 16.46
N GLY A 63 16.98 5.22 16.92
CA GLY A 63 16.24 6.49 16.90
C GLY A 63 15.45 6.74 15.62
N TRP A 64 15.13 8.00 15.33
CA TRP A 64 14.30 8.34 14.17
C TRP A 64 14.99 8.00 12.85
N ALA A 65 14.31 7.25 11.98
CA ALA A 65 14.74 7.06 10.61
C ALA A 65 14.51 8.35 9.81
N ILE A 66 15.60 8.97 9.34
CA ILE A 66 15.54 10.17 8.50
C ILE A 66 15.68 9.73 7.03
N PRO A 67 14.65 9.95 6.18
CA PRO A 67 14.71 9.58 4.77
C PRO A 67 15.96 10.13 4.08
N GLY A 68 16.73 9.26 3.41
CA GLY A 68 17.93 9.62 2.67
C GLY A 68 19.21 9.84 3.50
N SER A 69 19.14 9.85 4.83
CA SER A 69 20.33 10.05 5.69
C SER A 69 21.44 9.01 5.49
N GLU A 70 21.08 7.81 5.03
CA GLU A 70 22.01 6.71 4.76
C GLU A 70 22.57 6.71 3.32
N GLY A 71 22.23 7.71 2.50
CA GLY A 71 22.78 7.86 1.14
C GLY A 71 22.21 6.93 0.06
N SER A 72 21.27 6.04 0.40
CA SER A 72 20.63 5.12 -0.56
C SER A 72 19.41 5.76 -1.23
N LEU A 73 19.45 5.84 -2.57
CA LEU A 73 18.33 6.32 -3.39
C LEU A 73 17.11 5.39 -3.30
N ALA A 74 17.34 4.08 -3.23
CA ALA A 74 16.25 3.11 -3.11
C ALA A 74 15.48 3.29 -1.79
N ARG A 75 16.20 3.43 -0.68
CA ARG A 75 15.61 3.64 0.66
C ARG A 75 14.87 4.98 0.73
N ALA A 76 15.46 6.06 0.18
CA ALA A 76 14.82 7.37 0.11
C ALA A 76 13.52 7.33 -0.74
N GLY A 77 13.54 6.64 -1.88
CA GLY A 77 12.37 6.46 -2.74
C GLY A 77 11.24 5.71 -2.04
N LEU A 78 11.55 4.66 -1.26
CA LEU A 78 10.57 3.92 -0.47
C LEU A 78 9.95 4.77 0.65
N ASP A 79 10.74 5.59 1.33
CA ASP A 79 10.21 6.56 2.31
C ASP A 79 9.34 7.64 1.69
N PHE A 80 9.70 8.12 0.50
CA PHE A 80 8.88 9.05 -0.24
C PHE A 80 7.55 8.40 -0.65
N ALA A 81 7.59 7.19 -1.20
CA ALA A 81 6.40 6.41 -1.53
C ALA A 81 5.52 6.20 -0.29
N ARG A 82 6.12 5.89 0.87
CA ARG A 82 5.40 5.77 2.15
C ARG A 82 4.65 7.06 2.51
N ALA A 83 5.28 8.23 2.37
CA ALA A 83 4.61 9.50 2.64
C ALA A 83 3.43 9.74 1.68
N VAL A 84 3.57 9.37 0.40
CA VAL A 84 2.49 9.43 -0.60
C VAL A 84 1.36 8.45 -0.27
N THR A 85 1.67 7.22 0.12
CA THR A 85 0.70 6.21 0.59
C THR A 85 -0.09 6.73 1.78
N ARG A 86 0.54 7.37 2.77
CA ARG A 86 -0.16 7.99 3.90
C ARG A 86 -1.04 9.17 3.48
N ARG A 87 -0.68 9.90 2.42
CA ARG A 87 -1.54 10.93 1.83
C ARG A 87 -2.76 10.32 1.15
N ALA A 88 -2.60 9.21 0.43
CA ALA A 88 -3.70 8.46 -0.14
C ALA A 88 -4.62 7.87 0.95
N GLU A 89 -4.06 7.30 2.03
CA GLU A 89 -4.81 6.81 3.20
C GLU A 89 -5.80 7.87 3.73
N ARG A 90 -5.32 9.12 3.91
CA ARG A 90 -6.17 10.22 4.36
C ARG A 90 -7.23 10.62 3.33
N GLY A 91 -6.91 10.55 2.04
CA GLY A 91 -7.88 10.81 0.97
C GLY A 91 -9.01 9.78 0.94
N VAL A 92 -8.67 8.49 1.10
CA VAL A 92 -9.64 7.39 1.22
C VAL A 92 -10.48 7.53 2.48
N LEU A 93 -9.88 7.92 3.60
CA LEU A 93 -10.62 8.19 4.84
C LEU A 93 -11.61 9.36 4.67
N ALA A 94 -11.17 10.47 4.06
CA ALA A 94 -12.04 11.61 3.82
C ALA A 94 -13.23 11.26 2.90
N LEU A 95 -12.99 10.42 1.87
CA LEU A 95 -14.05 9.90 1.00
C LEU A 95 -15.05 9.02 1.79
N HIS A 96 -14.56 8.17 2.68
CA HIS A 96 -15.41 7.39 3.55
C HIS A 96 -16.25 8.28 4.49
N GLU A 97 -15.63 9.30 5.07
CA GLU A 97 -16.30 10.25 5.99
C GLU A 97 -17.32 11.15 5.28
N SER A 98 -17.23 11.32 3.95
CA SER A 98 -18.27 12.04 3.17
C SER A 98 -19.54 11.22 2.95
N GLY A 99 -19.56 9.95 3.35
CA GLY A 99 -20.70 9.04 3.17
C GLY A 99 -20.65 8.20 1.89
N GLU A 100 -19.61 8.36 1.06
CA GLU A 100 -19.40 7.53 -0.12
C GLU A 100 -19.01 6.10 0.29
N PRO A 101 -19.44 5.07 -0.47
CA PRO A 101 -19.15 3.69 -0.13
C PRO A 101 -17.67 3.37 -0.39
N VAL A 102 -16.89 3.36 0.67
CA VAL A 102 -15.48 2.93 0.65
C VAL A 102 -15.33 1.63 1.45
N PRO A 103 -14.96 0.51 0.80
CA PRO A 103 -14.77 -0.75 1.49
C PRO A 103 -13.72 -0.64 2.61
N GLU A 104 -14.00 -1.22 3.78
CA GLU A 104 -13.08 -1.19 4.93
C GLU A 104 -11.71 -1.75 4.57
N VAL A 105 -11.67 -2.79 3.74
CA VAL A 105 -10.43 -3.42 3.28
C VAL A 105 -9.50 -2.43 2.59
N VAL A 106 -10.02 -1.45 1.85
CA VAL A 106 -9.21 -0.41 1.19
C VAL A 106 -8.59 0.51 2.23
N ARG A 107 -9.36 0.92 3.25
CA ARG A 107 -8.87 1.76 4.36
C ARG A 107 -7.73 1.07 5.10
N LEU A 108 -7.90 -0.21 5.43
CA LEU A 108 -6.88 -1.01 6.13
C LEU A 108 -5.67 -1.31 5.23
N PHE A 109 -5.87 -1.45 3.92
CA PHE A 109 -4.79 -1.73 2.97
C PHE A 109 -3.76 -0.60 2.94
N PHE A 110 -4.18 0.66 2.85
CA PHE A 110 -3.25 1.79 2.84
C PHE A 110 -2.46 1.90 4.16
N ASN A 111 -3.10 1.58 5.28
CA ASN A 111 -2.44 1.52 6.59
C ASN A 111 -1.27 0.52 6.55
N ARG A 112 -1.55 -0.73 6.17
CA ARG A 112 -0.55 -1.81 6.10
C ARG A 112 0.50 -1.61 5.01
N LEU A 113 0.12 -1.03 3.87
CA LEU A 113 1.07 -0.68 2.82
C LEU A 113 2.09 0.36 3.31
N SER A 114 1.66 1.32 4.14
CA SER A 114 2.59 2.30 4.71
C SER A 114 3.61 1.66 5.67
N ASP A 115 3.20 0.64 6.43
CA ASP A 115 4.08 -0.17 7.28
C ASP A 115 5.09 -0.94 6.42
N LEU A 116 4.61 -1.65 5.40
CA LEU A 116 5.46 -2.42 4.48
C LEU A 116 6.51 -1.52 3.80
N LEU A 117 6.13 -0.35 3.29
CA LEU A 117 7.09 0.56 2.66
C LEU A 117 8.14 1.08 3.63
N TRP A 118 7.78 1.32 4.89
CA TRP A 118 8.74 1.68 5.93
C TRP A 118 9.73 0.55 6.21
N ILE A 119 9.24 -0.69 6.32
CA ILE A 119 10.06 -1.88 6.56
C ILE A 119 11.00 -2.13 5.38
N LEU A 120 10.48 -2.07 4.15
CA LEU A 120 11.28 -2.21 2.93
C LEU A 120 12.41 -1.20 2.90
N ALA A 121 12.13 0.06 3.22
CA ALA A 121 13.14 1.10 3.28
C ALA A 121 14.25 0.83 4.32
N ARG A 122 14.11 -0.17 5.21
CA ARG A 122 15.05 -0.50 6.30
C ARG A 122 15.83 -1.77 6.01
N VAL A 123 15.25 -2.67 5.23
CA VAL A 123 15.88 -3.93 4.83
C VAL A 123 16.42 -3.90 3.40
N SER A 124 16.02 -2.91 2.59
CA SER A 124 16.60 -2.67 1.27
C SER A 124 18.09 -2.36 1.39
N ARG A 125 18.85 -3.08 0.57
CA ARG A 125 20.27 -2.90 0.33
C ARG A 125 20.42 -2.25 -1.05
N ASP A 126 21.46 -1.45 -1.22
CA ASP A 126 21.86 -0.96 -2.55
C ASP A 126 22.37 -2.11 -3.44
#